data_AF-A0A951JBA3-F1
#
_entry.id   AF-A0A951JBA3-F1
#
_cell.length_a   1.000
_cell.length_b   1.000
_cell.length_c   1.000
_cell.angle_alpha   90.00
_cell.angle_beta   90.00
_cell.angle_gamma   90.00
#
_symmetry.space_group_name_H-M   'P 1'
#
loop_
_entity.id
_entity.type
_entity.pdbx_description
1 polymer ?
#
loop_
_entity_poly.entity_id
_entity_poly.type
_entity_poly.pdbx_seq_one_letter_code
_entity_poly.pdbx_strand_id
1 'polypeptide(L)'
;KTQDERARQSLISMAQSGIDTGTAQSMAMKQLDAAAQAAKGDRQAAGVGDLFASVHEAHAAAMSELSTSELTRVLEDAVQQHQPPLVRGRRIRLRYAHQGGKRPPMIVIHGNQTERVPDAYRRYLENIYRERFRLFGTPIKIEFRTGDNPFKGRRNTLTPRQIQKKKRMMKHYKGRK
;
A
#
# COMPACT_ATOMS: atom_id res chain seq x y z
N LYS A 1 48.61 -23.81 -5.70
CA LYS A 1 49.65 -23.08 -4.92
C LYS A 1 49.09 -21.68 -4.61
N THR A 2 47.91 -21.66 -3.99
CA THR A 2 47.62 -21.48 -2.54
C THR A 2 47.73 -20.01 -2.16
N GLN A 3 46.58 -19.32 -2.20
CA GLN A 3 46.41 -17.93 -1.76
C GLN A 3 47.00 -17.68 -0.36
N ASP A 4 47.02 -18.72 0.49
CA ASP A 4 47.70 -18.76 1.79
C ASP A 4 49.20 -18.42 1.75
N GLU A 5 49.90 -18.79 0.67
CA GLU A 5 51.34 -18.57 0.55
C GLU A 5 51.64 -17.09 0.25
N ARG A 6 50.75 -16.45 -0.53
CA ARG A 6 50.79 -14.99 -0.77
C ARG A 6 50.41 -14.20 0.49
N ALA A 7 49.43 -14.65 1.25
CA ALA A 7 49.05 -14.03 2.52
C ALA A 7 50.19 -14.10 3.54
N ARG A 8 50.87 -15.26 3.65
CA ARG A 8 52.05 -15.44 4.49
C ARG A 8 53.22 -14.55 4.06
N GLN A 9 53.54 -14.49 2.77
CA GLN A 9 54.61 -13.61 2.26
C GLN A 9 54.29 -12.12 2.47
N SER A 10 53.03 -11.72 2.32
CA SER A 10 52.56 -10.35 2.59
C SER A 10 52.76 -9.97 4.06
N LEU A 11 52.37 -10.83 5.01
CA LEU A 11 52.53 -10.57 6.45
C LEU A 11 53.99 -10.48 6.88
N ILE A 12 54.87 -11.30 6.31
CA ILE A 12 56.32 -11.26 6.57
C ILE A 12 56.92 -9.93 6.06
N SER A 13 56.50 -9.46 4.87
CA SER A 13 56.95 -8.16 4.33
C SER A 13 56.43 -6.95 5.12
N MET A 14 55.29 -7.11 5.78
CA MET A 14 54.62 -6.08 6.57
C MET A 14 55.28 -5.90 7.94
N ALA A 15 55.80 -6.98 8.53
CA ALA A 15 56.56 -6.94 9.79
C ALA A 15 57.98 -6.39 9.62
N GLN A 16 58.59 -6.56 8.43
CA GLN A 16 59.97 -6.15 8.15
C GLN A 16 60.14 -4.68 7.76
N SER A 17 59.08 -4.00 7.33
CA SER A 17 59.19 -2.68 6.72
C SER A 17 59.06 -1.50 7.69
N GLY A 18 58.67 -1.69 8.95
CA GLY A 18 58.65 -0.61 9.94
C GLY A 18 57.76 0.58 9.55
N ILE A 19 56.71 0.35 8.75
CA ILE A 19 55.83 1.40 8.24
C ILE A 19 54.55 1.47 9.08
N ASP A 20 54.14 2.72 9.36
CA ASP A 20 53.00 3.14 10.16
C ASP A 20 51.70 2.36 9.93
N THR A 21 51.01 2.09 11.03
CA THR A 21 49.72 1.39 11.14
C THR A 21 48.61 1.97 10.25
N GLY A 22 48.72 3.24 9.84
CA GLY A 22 47.75 3.90 8.93
C GLY A 22 47.82 3.41 7.48
N THR A 23 49.03 3.14 6.98
CA THR A 23 49.22 2.61 5.61
C THR A 23 48.72 1.17 5.50
N ALA A 24 48.90 0.37 6.55
CA ALA A 24 48.34 -0.97 6.68
C ALA A 24 46.81 -0.97 6.62
N GLN A 25 46.15 -0.02 7.31
CA GLN A 25 44.70 0.15 7.23
C GLN A 25 44.25 0.53 5.82
N SER A 26 44.94 1.46 5.16
CA SER A 26 44.56 1.89 3.80
C SER A 26 44.67 0.76 2.77
N MET A 27 45.69 -0.09 2.88
CA MET A 27 45.90 -1.22 1.98
C MET A 27 44.91 -2.36 2.26
N ALA A 28 44.61 -2.63 3.54
CA ALA A 28 43.57 -3.59 3.93
C ALA A 28 42.18 -3.14 3.44
N MET A 29 41.85 -1.85 3.58
CA MET A 29 40.60 -1.27 3.09
C MET A 29 40.51 -1.36 1.56
N LYS A 30 41.62 -1.09 0.86
CA LYS A 30 41.70 -1.22 -0.61
C LYS A 30 41.58 -2.67 -1.09
N GLN A 31 42.08 -3.65 -0.33
CA GLN A 31 41.93 -5.07 -0.63
C GLN A 31 40.51 -5.58 -0.35
N LEU A 32 39.84 -5.06 0.67
CA LEU A 32 38.41 -5.32 0.92
C LEU A 32 37.54 -4.73 -0.18
N ASP A 33 37.82 -3.51 -0.64
CA ASP A 33 37.12 -2.88 -1.76
C ASP A 33 37.36 -3.63 -3.07
N ALA A 34 38.60 -4.09 -3.33
CA ALA A 34 38.92 -4.88 -4.50
C ALA A 34 38.25 -6.27 -4.47
N ALA A 35 38.14 -6.90 -3.29
CA ALA A 35 37.41 -8.16 -3.12
C ALA A 35 35.90 -7.98 -3.30
N ALA A 36 35.32 -6.88 -2.82
CA ALA A 36 33.91 -6.52 -3.05
C ALA A 36 33.63 -6.23 -4.53
N GLN A 37 34.57 -5.62 -5.24
CA GLN A 37 34.49 -5.38 -6.69
C GLN A 37 34.67 -6.68 -7.50
N ALA A 38 35.49 -7.63 -7.04
CA ALA A 38 35.63 -8.94 -7.65
C ALA A 38 34.37 -9.80 -7.50
N ALA A 39 33.67 -9.71 -6.35
CA ALA A 39 32.39 -10.38 -6.13
C ALA A 39 31.25 -9.83 -7.03
N LYS A 40 31.35 -8.57 -7.47
CA LYS A 40 30.45 -7.96 -8.47
C LYS A 40 30.62 -8.54 -9.89
N GLY A 41 31.69 -9.28 -10.16
CA GLY A 41 32.01 -9.81 -11.50
C GLY A 41 31.39 -11.16 -11.83
N ASP A 42 30.89 -11.91 -10.83
CA ASP A 42 30.34 -13.24 -11.07
C ASP A 42 28.84 -13.12 -11.36
N ARG A 43 28.46 -13.20 -12.64
CA ARG A 43 27.08 -12.99 -13.11
C ARG A 43 26.04 -13.89 -12.40
N GLN A 44 26.48 -15.04 -11.88
CA GLN A 44 25.65 -15.96 -11.11
C GLN A 44 25.49 -15.53 -9.64
N ALA A 45 26.53 -14.95 -9.02
CA ALA A 45 26.47 -14.46 -7.64
C ALA A 45 25.71 -13.12 -7.53
N ALA A 46 25.81 -12.26 -8.56
CA ALA A 46 25.05 -11.00 -8.64
C ALA A 46 23.52 -11.25 -8.68
N GLY A 47 23.07 -12.23 -9.49
CA GLY A 47 21.64 -12.52 -9.64
C GLY A 47 20.98 -13.10 -8.39
N VAL A 48 21.72 -13.86 -7.57
CA VAL A 48 21.19 -14.44 -6.32
C VAL A 48 21.08 -13.37 -5.23
N GLY A 49 22.05 -12.47 -5.13
CA GLY A 49 21.99 -11.32 -4.20
C GLY A 49 20.80 -10.41 -4.49
N ASP A 50 20.58 -10.06 -5.75
CA ASP A 50 19.47 -9.21 -6.19
C ASP A 50 18.10 -9.88 -5.98
N LEU A 51 18.03 -11.21 -6.12
CA LEU A 51 16.83 -11.99 -5.82
C LEU A 51 16.47 -11.91 -4.34
N PHE A 52 17.42 -12.16 -3.44
CA PHE A 52 17.17 -12.08 -2.00
C PHE A 52 16.80 -10.66 -1.55
N ALA A 53 17.40 -9.63 -2.15
CA ALA A 53 17.02 -8.24 -1.91
C ALA A 53 15.56 -7.98 -2.33
N SER A 54 15.16 -8.43 -3.52
CA SER A 54 13.79 -8.27 -4.05
C SER A 54 12.75 -9.00 -3.19
N VAL A 55 13.07 -10.21 -2.72
CA VAL A 55 12.22 -10.98 -1.81
C VAL A 55 12.09 -10.27 -0.46
N HIS A 56 13.18 -9.71 0.05
CA HIS A 56 13.15 -8.97 1.31
C HIS A 56 12.30 -7.69 1.21
N GLU A 57 12.41 -6.95 0.11
CA GLU A 57 11.58 -5.77 -0.17
C GLU A 57 10.09 -6.14 -0.26
N ALA A 58 9.75 -7.18 -1.03
CA ALA A 58 8.38 -7.65 -1.16
C ALA A 58 7.80 -8.11 0.19
N HIS A 59 8.61 -8.80 1.01
CA HIS A 59 8.23 -9.20 2.36
C HIS A 59 8.04 -7.99 3.28
N ALA A 60 8.95 -7.01 3.25
CA ALA A 60 8.81 -5.78 4.03
C ALA A 60 7.54 -5.00 3.65
N ALA A 61 7.23 -4.90 2.36
CA ALA A 61 5.99 -4.31 1.87
C ALA A 61 4.74 -5.08 2.35
N ALA A 62 4.78 -6.42 2.37
CA ALA A 62 3.72 -7.23 2.95
C ALA A 62 3.58 -7.07 4.48
N MET A 63 4.61 -6.58 5.18
CA MET A 63 4.58 -6.37 6.63
C MET A 63 4.33 -4.93 7.07
N SER A 64 4.18 -4.01 6.13
CA SER A 64 4.04 -2.60 6.43
C SER A 64 2.84 -2.36 7.36
N GLU A 65 3.07 -1.64 8.46
CA GLU A 65 2.00 -1.11 9.29
C GLU A 65 1.57 0.24 8.72
N LEU A 66 0.30 0.33 8.35
CA LEU A 66 -0.25 1.52 7.69
C LEU A 66 -1.12 2.27 8.68
N SER A 67 -0.75 3.51 9.00
CA SER A 67 -1.52 4.31 9.92
C SER A 67 -2.89 4.66 9.33
N THR A 68 -3.94 4.61 10.15
CA THR A 68 -5.32 4.89 9.71
C THR A 68 -5.51 6.35 9.27
N SER A 69 -4.76 7.27 9.86
CA SER A 69 -4.75 8.69 9.50
C SER A 69 -4.15 8.91 8.12
N GLU A 70 -3.01 8.30 7.81
CA GLU A 70 -2.39 8.42 6.48
C GLU A 70 -3.24 7.75 5.41
N LEU A 71 -3.77 6.55 5.68
CA LEU A 71 -4.69 5.87 4.77
C LEU A 71 -5.90 6.74 4.43
N THR A 72 -6.49 7.38 5.44
CA THR A 72 -7.65 8.24 5.25
C THR A 72 -7.30 9.52 4.49
N ARG A 73 -6.14 10.15 4.75
CA ARG A 73 -5.68 11.31 3.99
C ARG A 73 -5.48 10.98 2.51
N VAL A 74 -4.81 9.87 2.22
CA VAL A 74 -4.60 9.39 0.84
C VAL A 74 -5.94 9.11 0.15
N LEU A 75 -6.93 8.55 0.86
CA LEU A 75 -8.27 8.36 0.34
C LEU A 75 -8.95 9.68 -0.03
N GLU A 76 -8.90 10.67 0.86
CA GLU A 76 -9.50 11.98 0.63
C GLU A 76 -8.88 12.68 -0.58
N ASP A 77 -7.55 12.68 -0.68
CA ASP A 77 -6.81 13.21 -1.83
C ASP A 77 -7.24 12.51 -3.13
N ALA A 78 -7.31 11.18 -3.11
CA ALA A 78 -7.68 10.38 -4.28
C ALA A 78 -9.13 10.66 -4.73
N VAL A 79 -10.05 10.85 -3.79
CA VAL A 79 -11.46 11.18 -4.06
C VAL A 79 -11.62 12.61 -4.57
N GLN A 80 -10.79 13.55 -4.11
CA GLN A 80 -10.77 14.92 -4.61
C GLN A 80 -10.30 14.98 -6.05
N GLN A 81 -9.23 14.24 -6.39
CA GLN A 81 -8.69 14.16 -7.73
C GLN A 81 -9.63 13.45 -8.71
N HIS A 82 -10.17 12.31 -8.31
CA HIS A 82 -11.10 11.54 -9.13
C HIS A 82 -12.32 11.13 -8.29
N GLN A 83 -13.46 11.74 -8.59
CA GLN A 83 -14.68 11.52 -7.82
C GLN A 83 -15.34 10.18 -8.18
N PRO A 84 -15.88 9.44 -7.19
CA PRO A 84 -16.67 8.25 -7.46
C PRO A 84 -17.90 8.56 -8.32
N PRO A 85 -18.32 7.64 -9.20
CA PRO A 85 -19.48 7.83 -10.05
C PRO A 85 -20.78 7.91 -9.22
N LEU A 86 -21.79 8.55 -9.81
CA LEU A 86 -23.14 8.61 -9.24
C LEU A 86 -23.87 7.29 -9.48
N VAL A 87 -24.50 6.77 -8.44
CA VAL A 87 -25.34 5.57 -8.54
C VAL A 87 -26.75 5.92 -8.07
N ARG A 88 -27.74 5.72 -8.95
CA ARG A 88 -29.16 6.04 -8.70
C ARG A 88 -29.37 7.49 -8.20
N GLY A 89 -28.68 8.44 -8.83
CA GLY A 89 -28.77 9.88 -8.51
C GLY A 89 -28.11 10.29 -7.18
N ARG A 90 -27.42 9.38 -6.49
CA ARG A 90 -26.69 9.67 -5.25
C ARG A 90 -25.21 9.35 -5.44
N ARG A 91 -24.35 10.20 -4.87
CA ARG A 91 -22.90 9.98 -4.89
C ARG A 91 -22.50 8.95 -3.82
N ILE A 92 -21.58 8.06 -4.17
CA ILE A 92 -20.92 7.16 -3.21
C ILE A 92 -20.05 8.02 -2.29
N ARG A 93 -20.14 7.82 -0.97
CA ARG A 93 -19.34 8.57 0.00
C ARG A 93 -18.39 7.62 0.71
N LEU A 94 -17.11 7.70 0.38
CA LEU A 94 -16.03 7.03 1.11
C LEU A 94 -15.59 7.95 2.25
N ARG A 95 -15.56 7.44 3.48
CA ARG A 95 -15.41 8.27 4.70
C ARG A 95 -14.04 8.14 5.34
N TYR A 96 -13.57 6.91 5.54
CA TYR A 96 -12.28 6.65 6.14
C TYR A 96 -11.77 5.27 5.73
N ALA A 97 -10.48 5.07 5.88
CA ALA A 97 -9.81 3.81 5.57
C ALA A 97 -8.99 3.34 6.77
N HIS A 98 -8.89 2.02 6.95
CA HIS A 98 -8.00 1.43 7.93
C HIS A 98 -7.40 0.14 7.39
N GLN A 99 -6.28 -0.27 7.98
CA GLN A 99 -5.66 -1.57 7.67
C GLN A 99 -6.50 -2.68 8.31
N GLY A 100 -7.10 -3.53 7.48
CA GLY A 100 -7.85 -4.72 7.92
C GLY A 100 -6.97 -5.96 8.11
N GLY A 101 -5.84 -6.02 7.40
CA GLY A 101 -4.92 -7.15 7.45
C GLY A 101 -3.54 -6.81 6.89
N LYS A 102 -2.54 -7.59 7.28
CA LYS A 102 -1.13 -7.36 6.90
C LYS A 102 -0.69 -8.24 5.72
N ARG A 103 -1.01 -9.54 5.71
CA ARG A 103 -0.49 -10.51 4.73
C ARG A 103 -1.61 -11.18 3.94
N PRO A 104 -2.03 -10.68 2.76
CA PRO A 104 -1.58 -9.46 2.08
C PRO A 104 -2.15 -8.16 2.70
N PRO A 105 -1.57 -6.97 2.41
CA PRO A 105 -2.06 -5.69 2.90
C PRO A 105 -3.50 -5.48 2.42
N MET A 106 -4.40 -5.48 3.40
CA MET A 106 -5.83 -5.32 3.18
C MET A 106 -6.24 -3.96 3.71
N ILE A 107 -6.76 -3.11 2.85
CA ILE A 107 -7.27 -1.78 3.19
C ILE A 107 -8.79 -1.85 3.15
N VAL A 108 -9.41 -1.59 4.29
CA VAL A 108 -10.86 -1.61 4.44
C VAL A 108 -11.36 -0.17 4.44
N ILE A 109 -12.17 0.15 3.43
CA ILE A 109 -12.73 1.48 3.22
C ILE A 109 -14.19 1.49 3.65
N HIS A 110 -14.51 2.36 4.60
CA HIS A 110 -15.86 2.54 5.10
C HIS A 110 -16.56 3.70 4.39
N GLY A 111 -17.86 3.54 4.18
CA GLY A 111 -18.65 4.59 3.56
C GLY A 111 -20.12 4.26 3.38
N ASN A 112 -20.76 5.04 2.52
CA ASN A 112 -22.14 4.84 2.11
C ASN A 112 -22.19 4.36 0.66
N GLN A 113 -23.02 3.36 0.39
CA GLN A 113 -23.19 2.74 -0.94
C GLN A 113 -21.88 2.17 -1.49
N THR A 114 -21.00 1.67 -0.62
CA THR A 114 -19.68 1.20 -1.03
C THR A 114 -19.75 -0.12 -1.81
N GLU A 115 -20.83 -0.90 -1.65
CA GLU A 115 -21.16 -2.08 -2.46
C GLU A 115 -21.32 -1.77 -3.96
N ARG A 116 -21.57 -0.50 -4.31
CA ARG A 116 -21.84 -0.06 -5.69
C ARG A 116 -20.63 0.60 -6.34
N VAL A 117 -19.47 0.55 -5.69
CA VAL A 117 -18.22 1.05 -6.26
C VAL A 117 -17.84 0.15 -7.44
N PRO A 118 -17.68 0.69 -8.66
CA PRO A 118 -17.23 -0.12 -9.78
C PRO A 118 -15.81 -0.63 -9.58
N ASP A 119 -15.50 -1.81 -10.13
CA ASP A 119 -14.17 -2.41 -10.00
C ASP A 119 -13.06 -1.56 -10.62
N ALA A 120 -13.37 -0.76 -11.65
CA ALA A 120 -12.43 0.21 -12.20
C ALA A 120 -11.98 1.24 -11.14
N TYR A 121 -12.90 1.72 -10.30
CA TYR A 121 -12.59 2.67 -9.23
C TYR A 121 -11.84 1.98 -8.08
N ARG A 122 -12.12 0.70 -7.81
CA ARG A 122 -11.32 -0.11 -6.88
C ARG A 122 -9.86 -0.20 -7.33
N ARG A 123 -9.62 -0.53 -8.60
CA ARG A 123 -8.27 -0.61 -9.19
C ARG A 123 -7.54 0.74 -9.16
N TYR A 124 -8.26 1.83 -9.41
CA TYR A 124 -7.73 3.18 -9.25
C TYR A 124 -7.21 3.41 -7.82
N LEU A 125 -8.02 3.13 -6.80
CA LEU A 125 -7.58 3.26 -5.41
C LEU A 125 -6.41 2.32 -5.07
N GLU A 126 -6.44 1.06 -5.55
CA GLU A 126 -5.35 0.11 -5.35
C GLU A 126 -4.02 0.65 -5.86
N ASN A 127 -4.00 1.26 -7.05
CA ASN A 127 -2.80 1.87 -7.62
C ASN A 127 -2.31 3.07 -6.79
N ILE A 128 -3.21 3.96 -6.37
CA ILE A 128 -2.85 5.10 -5.53
C ILE A 128 -2.21 4.63 -4.22
N TYR A 129 -2.80 3.64 -3.54
CA TYR A 129 -2.22 3.10 -2.31
C TYR A 129 -0.88 2.41 -2.57
N ARG A 130 -0.74 1.70 -3.70
CA ARG A 130 0.51 1.05 -4.09
C ARG A 130 1.65 2.06 -4.22
N GLU A 131 1.40 3.15 -4.92
CA GLU A 131 2.39 4.20 -5.16
C GLU A 131 2.73 4.96 -3.88
N ARG A 132 1.73 5.37 -3.11
CA ARG A 132 1.93 6.21 -1.91
C ARG A 132 2.64 5.48 -0.78
N PHE A 133 2.38 4.18 -0.61
CA PHE A 133 2.98 3.36 0.44
C PHE A 133 4.11 2.45 -0.07
N ARG A 134 4.51 2.57 -1.35
CA ARG A 134 5.58 1.77 -1.98
C ARG A 134 5.40 0.27 -1.79
N LEU A 135 4.17 -0.21 -1.92
CA LEU A 135 3.79 -1.61 -1.68
C LEU A 135 4.07 -2.48 -2.91
N PHE A 136 5.32 -2.52 -3.35
CA PHE A 136 5.75 -3.33 -4.50
C PHE A 136 6.00 -4.79 -4.09
N GLY A 137 5.83 -5.72 -5.03
CA GLY A 137 6.04 -7.15 -4.81
C GLY A 137 4.94 -7.87 -4.02
N THR A 138 3.91 -7.17 -3.54
CA THR A 138 2.79 -7.77 -2.80
C THR A 138 1.44 -7.30 -3.35
N PRO A 139 0.44 -8.19 -3.54
CA PRO A 139 -0.89 -7.79 -3.97
C PRO A 139 -1.60 -6.99 -2.87
N ILE A 140 -2.26 -5.89 -3.24
CA ILE A 140 -3.07 -5.07 -2.33
C ILE A 140 -4.52 -5.49 -2.48
N LYS A 141 -5.23 -5.69 -1.36
CA LYS A 141 -6.67 -5.97 -1.36
C LYS A 141 -7.44 -4.78 -0.80
N ILE A 142 -8.40 -4.26 -1.57
CA ILE A 142 -9.36 -3.28 -1.06
C ILE A 142 -10.70 -3.94 -0.81
N GLU A 143 -11.19 -3.82 0.43
CA GLU A 143 -12.53 -4.23 0.83
C GLU A 143 -13.38 -3.00 1.15
N PHE A 144 -14.60 -3.00 0.64
CA PHE A 144 -15.56 -1.93 0.87
C PHE A 144 -16.58 -2.38 1.90
N ARG A 145 -16.71 -1.63 3.00
CA ARG A 145 -17.72 -1.90 4.04
C ARG A 145 -18.72 -0.77 4.12
N THR A 146 -20.00 -1.11 3.98
CA THR A 146 -21.11 -0.20 4.27
C THR A 146 -21.58 -0.48 5.69
N GLY A 147 -21.77 0.57 6.50
CA GLY A 147 -22.32 0.42 7.84
C GLY A 147 -23.78 -0.03 7.79
N ASP A 148 -24.21 -0.83 8.78
CA ASP A 148 -25.62 -1.21 8.86
C ASP A 148 -26.49 -0.01 9.23
N ASN A 149 -27.66 0.08 8.61
CA ASN A 149 -28.61 1.15 8.88
C ASN A 149 -29.63 0.65 9.91
N PRO A 150 -29.63 1.14 11.16
CA PRO A 150 -30.53 0.68 12.21
C PRO A 150 -32.01 0.99 11.93
N PHE A 151 -32.30 1.85 10.95
CA PHE A 151 -33.66 2.17 10.50
C PHE A 151 -34.09 1.37 9.27
N LYS A 152 -33.28 0.43 8.79
CA LYS A 152 -33.61 -0.44 7.65
C LYS A 152 -34.87 -1.24 8.00
N GLY A 153 -35.95 -0.99 7.26
CA GLY A 153 -37.25 -1.63 7.48
C GLY A 153 -38.25 -0.82 8.31
N ARG A 154 -37.82 0.24 9.02
CA ARG A 154 -38.75 1.18 9.67
C ARG A 154 -39.36 2.08 8.59
N ARG A 155 -40.53 1.70 8.09
CA ARG A 155 -41.33 2.58 7.22
C ARG A 155 -42.05 3.59 8.09
N ASN A 156 -41.96 4.88 7.74
CA ASN A 156 -42.81 5.90 8.34
C ASN A 156 -44.25 5.66 7.85
N THR A 157 -45.05 4.94 8.65
CA THR A 157 -46.47 4.73 8.37
C THR A 157 -47.16 6.08 8.47
N LEU A 158 -47.74 6.56 7.36
CA LEU A 158 -48.42 7.84 7.33
C LEU A 158 -49.54 7.84 8.38
N THR A 159 -49.61 8.90 9.18
CA THR A 159 -50.70 9.06 10.13
C THR A 159 -52.05 9.16 9.40
N PRO A 160 -53.18 8.81 10.03
CA PRO A 160 -54.50 8.92 9.40
C PRO A 160 -54.76 10.31 8.81
N ARG A 161 -54.29 11.37 9.49
CA ARG A 161 -54.35 12.76 9.02
C ARG A 161 -53.52 13.01 7.76
N GLN A 162 -52.31 12.45 7.67
CA GLN A 162 -51.45 12.55 6.49
C GLN A 162 -52.04 11.79 5.29
N ILE A 163 -52.64 10.63 5.53
CA ILE A 163 -53.35 9.86 4.49
C ILE A 163 -54.52 10.67 3.94
N GLN A 164 -55.36 11.25 4.81
CA GLN A 164 -56.48 12.09 4.37
C GLN A 164 -55.99 13.34 3.61
N LYS A 165 -54.94 14.01 4.09
CA LYS A 165 -54.33 15.15 3.40
C LYS A 165 -53.84 14.76 2.01
N LYS A 166 -53.14 13.63 1.87
CA LYS A 166 -52.67 13.10 0.59
C LYS A 166 -53.83 12.77 -0.35
N LYS A 167 -54.88 12.11 0.14
CA LYS A 167 -56.10 11.80 -0.65
C LYS A 167 -56.77 13.07 -1.18
N ARG A 168 -56.97 14.09 -0.33
CA ARG A 168 -57.55 15.38 -0.71
C ARG A 168 -56.72 16.09 -1.79
N MET A 169 -55.41 16.13 -1.59
CA MET A 169 -54.47 16.73 -2.55
C MET A 169 -54.49 16.00 -3.91
N MET A 170 -54.47 14.67 -3.92
CA MET A 170 -54.52 13.86 -5.14
C MET A 170 -55.84 14.01 -5.89
N LYS A 171 -56.98 14.16 -5.20
CA LYS A 171 -58.29 14.44 -5.81
C LYS A 171 -58.25 15.77 -6.58
N HIS A 172 -57.67 16.81 -5.99
CA HIS A 172 -57.59 18.13 -6.60
C HIS A 172 -56.62 18.16 -7.80
N TYR A 173 -55.51 17.41 -7.73
CA TYR A 173 -54.58 17.29 -8.85
C TYR A 173 -55.18 16.53 -10.05
N LYS A 174 -55.91 15.43 -9.80
CA LYS A 174 -56.56 14.65 -10.87
C LYS A 174 -57.72 15.37 -11.55
N GLY A 175 -58.39 16.30 -10.87
CA GLY A 175 -59.48 17.09 -11.46
C GLY A 175 -59.03 18.31 -12.27
N ARG A 176 -57.71 18.57 -12.38
CA ARG A 176 -57.14 19.64 -13.22
C ARG A 176 -56.57 19.13 -14.56
N LYS A 177 -56.67 17.83 -14.83
CA LYS A 177 -56.44 17.22 -16.15
C LYS A 177 -57.79 16.90 -16.75
#